data_AF-A0A6C0TSX4-F1
#
_entry.id   AF-A0A6C0TSX4-F1
#
_cell.length_a   1.000
_cell.length_b   1.000
_cell.length_c   1.000
_cell.angle_alpha   90.00
_cell.angle_beta   90.00
_cell.angle_gamma   90.00
#
_symmetry.space_group_name_H-M   'P 1'
#
loop_
_entity.id
_entity.type
_entity.pdbx_description
1 polymer ?
#
loop_
_entity_poly.entity_id
_entity_poly.type
_entity_poly.pdbx_seq_one_letter_code
_entity_poly.pdbx_strand_id
1 'polypeptide(L)'
;MSKLTTPPDRFAQGWLDQLDGRTGIAQTMRERWQALTDDLGGASRLSYQQRSLVSRVLWLEHHLIEQERALAAGGDFDSGKWVQSCNALSGIFSKLGLDRQARDVSLADLINRAKP
;
A
#
# COMPACT_ATOMS: atom_id res chain seq x y z
N MET A 1 21.33 17.79 16.84
CA MET A 1 20.87 18.34 15.54
C MET A 1 21.40 17.44 14.44
N SER A 2 20.55 16.57 13.88
CA SER A 2 20.95 15.63 12.82
C SER A 2 21.15 16.41 11.52
N LYS A 3 22.34 16.27 10.90
CA LYS A 3 22.65 16.89 9.61
C LYS A 3 21.64 16.39 8.58
N LEU A 4 20.83 17.31 8.04
CA LEU A 4 19.97 17.04 6.90
C LEU A 4 20.88 16.66 5.72
N THR A 5 20.92 15.37 5.40
CA THR A 5 21.57 14.86 4.21
C THR A 5 20.88 15.49 3.01
N THR A 6 21.62 16.27 2.22
CA THR A 6 21.12 16.90 1.00
C THR A 6 20.44 15.84 0.13
N PRO A 7 19.21 16.08 -0.35
CA PRO A 7 18.57 15.16 -1.30
C PRO A 7 19.49 14.96 -2.50
N PRO A 8 19.70 13.72 -2.98
CA PRO A 8 20.56 13.48 -4.14
C PRO A 8 20.09 14.30 -5.35
N ASP A 9 21.04 14.85 -6.12
CA ASP A 9 20.80 15.74 -7.28
C ASP A 9 19.89 15.14 -8.36
N ARG A 10 19.67 13.83 -8.33
CA ARG A 10 18.61 13.14 -9.05
C ARG A 10 17.85 12.24 -8.10
N PHE A 11 16.54 12.46 -7.99
CA PHE A 11 15.62 11.51 -7.36
C PHE A 11 15.65 10.20 -8.16
N ALA A 12 16.33 9.17 -7.63
CA ALA A 12 16.39 7.84 -8.23
C ALA A 12 15.30 6.96 -7.61
N GLN A 13 14.40 6.47 -8.45
CA GLN A 13 13.27 5.61 -8.07
C GLN A 13 13.70 4.20 -7.59
N GLY A 14 15.00 3.87 -7.66
CA GLY A 14 15.59 2.61 -7.20
C GLY A 14 15.71 2.48 -5.68
N TRP A 15 14.75 2.97 -4.90
CA TRP A 15 14.75 2.75 -3.45
C TRP A 15 14.63 1.25 -3.12
N LEU A 16 13.96 0.48 -3.98
CA LEU A 16 13.94 -0.98 -3.97
C LEU A 16 15.30 -1.60 -4.27
N ASP A 17 16.08 -0.97 -5.17
CA ASP A 17 17.46 -1.38 -5.49
C ASP A 17 18.45 -0.95 -4.39
N GLN A 18 18.10 0.06 -3.59
CA GLN A 18 18.87 0.55 -2.44
C GLN A 18 18.55 -0.20 -1.13
N LEU A 19 17.44 -0.93 -1.08
CA LEU A 19 17.14 -1.86 -0.02
C LEU A 19 18.09 -3.06 -0.14
N ASP A 20 18.76 -3.44 0.95
CA ASP A 20 19.58 -4.65 0.95
C ASP A 20 18.70 -5.84 0.57
N GLY A 21 18.96 -6.36 -0.64
CA GLY A 21 18.12 -7.36 -1.26
C GLY A 21 18.10 -8.71 -0.57
N ARG A 22 18.91 -8.88 0.48
CA ARG A 22 18.96 -10.05 1.36
C ARG A 22 17.98 -9.99 2.52
N THR A 23 17.39 -8.82 2.80
CA THR A 23 16.36 -8.68 3.83
C THR A 23 15.01 -9.17 3.30
N GLY A 24 14.27 -9.92 4.11
CA GLY A 24 12.94 -10.44 3.71
C GLY A 24 11.98 -9.32 3.29
N ILE A 25 12.12 -8.13 3.88
CA ILE A 25 11.33 -6.93 3.54
C ILE A 25 11.60 -6.48 2.10
N ALA A 26 12.87 -6.43 1.68
CA ALA A 26 13.23 -6.01 0.31
C ALA A 26 12.68 -6.95 -0.76
N GLN A 27 12.67 -8.26 -0.48
CA GLN A 27 12.09 -9.25 -1.40
C GLN A 27 10.57 -9.11 -1.47
N THR A 28 9.88 -9.07 -0.32
CA THR A 28 8.43 -8.88 -0.28
C THR A 28 8.00 -7.58 -0.94
N MET A 29 8.75 -6.49 -0.76
CA MET A 29 8.43 -5.21 -1.40
C MET A 29 8.62 -5.27 -2.93
N ARG A 30 9.63 -5.98 -3.44
CA ARG A 30 9.80 -6.21 -4.89
C ARG A 30 8.64 -7.01 -5.49
N GLU A 31 8.27 -8.09 -4.83
CA GLU A 31 7.16 -8.95 -5.26
C GLU A 31 5.83 -8.19 -5.29
N ARG A 32 5.51 -7.46 -4.22
CA ARG A 32 4.29 -6.65 -4.14
C ARG A 32 4.30 -5.46 -5.10
N TRP A 33 5.46 -4.83 -5.29
CA TRP A 33 5.61 -3.78 -6.30
C TRP A 33 5.22 -4.30 -7.68
N GLN A 34 5.82 -5.42 -8.08
CA GLN A 34 5.59 -6.03 -9.37
C GLN A 34 4.09 -6.36 -9.54
N ALA A 35 3.51 -7.08 -8.58
CA ALA A 35 2.09 -7.45 -8.60
C ALA A 35 1.17 -6.22 -8.74
N LEU A 36 1.36 -5.19 -7.90
CA LEU A 36 0.53 -3.99 -7.96
C LEU A 36 0.72 -3.22 -9.27
N THR A 37 1.94 -3.14 -9.81
CA THR A 37 2.15 -2.47 -11.09
C THR A 37 1.61 -3.27 -12.27
N ASP A 38 1.61 -4.60 -12.22
CA ASP A 38 1.03 -5.46 -13.24
C ASP A 38 -0.48 -5.35 -13.29
N ASP A 39 -1.15 -5.31 -12.13
CA ASP A 39 -2.59 -5.05 -12.02
C ASP A 39 -2.98 -3.69 -12.62
N LEU A 40 -2.06 -2.71 -12.59
CA LEU A 40 -2.23 -1.39 -13.18
C LEU A 40 -1.81 -1.32 -14.67
N GLY A 41 -1.55 -2.47 -15.30
CA GLY A 41 -1.20 -2.56 -16.73
C GLY A 41 0.31 -2.57 -17.03
N GLY A 42 1.14 -2.72 -16.00
CA GLY A 42 2.60 -2.84 -16.09
C GLY A 42 3.35 -1.54 -15.80
N ALA A 43 4.46 -1.63 -15.08
CA ALA A 43 5.25 -0.48 -14.59
C ALA A 43 5.71 0.51 -15.67
N SER A 44 5.95 0.02 -16.91
CA SER A 44 6.36 0.83 -18.07
C SER A 44 5.26 1.75 -18.59
N ARG A 45 3.98 1.42 -18.33
CA ARG A 45 2.81 2.19 -18.76
C ARG A 45 2.35 3.20 -17.71
N LEU A 46 2.88 3.10 -16.49
CA LEU A 46 2.54 4.02 -15.40
C LEU A 46 3.22 5.37 -15.59
N SER A 47 2.54 6.43 -15.19
CA SER A 47 3.17 7.74 -15.02
C SER A 47 4.12 7.73 -13.82
N TYR A 48 4.97 8.76 -13.74
CA TYR A 48 5.79 8.97 -12.55
C TYR A 48 4.93 9.09 -11.28
N GLN A 49 3.82 9.83 -11.33
CA GLN A 49 2.95 9.99 -10.15
C GLN A 49 2.37 8.65 -9.71
N GLN A 50 1.91 7.81 -10.64
CA GLN A 50 1.38 6.48 -10.33
C GLN A 50 2.44 5.60 -9.68
N ARG A 51 3.65 5.52 -10.22
CA ARG A 51 4.73 4.77 -9.58
C ARG A 51 5.08 5.33 -8.18
N SER A 52 5.06 6.65 -8.00
CA SER A 52 5.29 7.23 -6.68
C SER A 52 4.19 6.82 -5.68
N LEU A 53 2.93 6.80 -6.11
CA LEU A 53 1.80 6.35 -5.31
C LEU A 53 1.88 4.86 -4.95
N VAL A 54 2.21 3.98 -5.90
CA VAL A 54 2.48 2.55 -5.65
C VAL A 54 3.55 2.39 -4.57
N SER A 55 4.59 3.24 -4.56
CA SER A 55 5.64 3.16 -3.53
C SER A 55 5.05 3.45 -2.14
N ARG A 56 4.15 4.42 -2.03
CA ARG A 56 3.54 4.77 -0.74
C ARG A 56 2.54 3.74 -0.25
N VAL A 57 1.84 3.07 -1.16
CA VAL A 57 1.02 1.90 -0.85
C VAL A 57 1.86 0.85 -0.11
N LEU A 58 2.99 0.43 -0.70
CA LEU A 58 3.82 -0.62 -0.10
C LEU A 58 4.35 -0.26 1.29
N TRP A 59 4.78 0.99 1.48
CA TRP A 59 5.27 1.45 2.78
C TRP A 59 4.15 1.55 3.82
N LEU A 60 2.96 2.02 3.43
CA LEU A 60 1.80 2.07 4.33
C LEU A 60 1.31 0.67 4.71
N GLU A 61 1.25 -0.27 3.76
CA GLU A 61 0.94 -1.66 4.06
C GLU A 61 1.94 -2.28 5.04
N HIS A 62 3.24 -2.08 4.81
CA HIS A 62 4.26 -2.58 5.71
C HIS A 62 4.10 -1.97 7.12
N HIS A 63 3.89 -0.66 7.20
CA HIS A 63 3.64 0.02 8.48
C HIS A 63 2.41 -0.54 9.21
N LEU A 64 1.31 -0.75 8.51
CA LEU A 64 0.08 -1.33 9.09
C LEU A 64 0.32 -2.75 9.61
N ILE A 65 1.01 -3.60 8.84
CA ILE A 65 1.36 -4.96 9.24
C ILE A 65 2.22 -4.97 10.51
N GLU A 66 3.20 -4.06 10.63
CA GLU A 66 4.02 -3.97 11.84
C GLU A 66 3.21 -3.51 13.06
N GLN A 67 2.27 -2.57 12.88
CA GLN A 67 1.34 -2.18 13.96
C GLN A 67 0.42 -3.33 14.38
N GLU A 68 -0.09 -4.10 13.42
CA GLU A 68 -0.95 -5.27 13.67
C GLU A 68 -0.19 -6.40 14.37
N ARG A 69 1.08 -6.63 14.00
CA ARG A 69 1.98 -7.56 14.69
C ARG A 69 2.23 -7.14 16.13
N ALA A 70 2.51 -5.86 16.35
CA ALA A 70 2.71 -5.32 17.70
C ALA A 70 1.46 -5.52 18.57
N LEU A 71 0.27 -5.22 18.02
CA LEU A 71 -1.01 -5.46 18.70
C LEU A 71 -1.22 -6.94 19.03
N ALA A 72 -0.96 -7.84 18.07
CA ALA A 72 -1.12 -9.28 18.26
C ALA A 72 -0.16 -9.84 19.34
N ALA A 73 1.00 -9.20 19.53
CA ALA A 73 1.95 -9.54 20.58
C ALA A 73 1.62 -8.89 21.95
N GLY A 74 0.51 -8.15 22.06
CA GLY A 74 0.11 -7.43 23.28
C GLY A 74 0.90 -6.15 23.53
N GLY A 75 1.58 -5.62 22.50
CA GLY A 75 2.28 -4.35 22.56
C GLY A 75 1.37 -3.13 22.42
N ASP A 76 1.98 -1.94 22.53
CA ASP A 76 1.27 -0.68 22.37
C ASP A 76 0.66 -0.56 20.96
N PHE A 77 -0.60 -0.16 20.90
CA PHE A 77 -1.34 0.03 19.67
C PHE A 77 -2.12 1.34 19.68
N ASP A 78 -1.79 2.22 18.73
CA ASP A 78 -2.49 3.48 18.53
C ASP A 78 -3.51 3.32 17.40
N SER A 79 -4.75 3.02 17.78
CA SER A 79 -5.85 2.84 16.83
C SER A 79 -6.11 4.09 15.97
N GLY A 80 -5.83 5.28 16.50
CA GLY A 80 -5.98 6.54 15.77
C GLY A 80 -4.96 6.67 14.63
N LYS A 81 -3.69 6.31 14.88
CA LYS A 81 -2.65 6.28 13.84
C LYS A 81 -2.90 5.18 12.82
N TRP A 82 -3.36 4.02 13.26
CA TRP A 82 -3.70 2.90 12.38
C TRP A 82 -4.85 3.30 11.43
N VAL A 83 -5.96 3.86 11.95
CA VAL A 83 -7.09 4.32 11.12
C VAL A 83 -6.65 5.39 10.12
N GLN A 84 -5.82 6.34 10.52
CA GLN A 84 -5.29 7.37 9.60
C GLN A 84 -4.48 6.74 8.45
N SER A 85 -3.68 5.73 8.75
CA SER A 85 -2.89 5.01 7.74
C SER A 85 -3.79 4.21 6.79
N CYS A 86 -4.83 3.54 7.29
CA CYS A 86 -5.83 2.87 6.46
C CYS A 86 -6.57 3.84 5.53
N ASN A 87 -6.96 5.00 6.04
CA ASN A 87 -7.63 6.04 5.24
C ASN A 87 -6.71 6.59 4.15
N ALA A 88 -5.44 6.85 4.47
CA ALA A 88 -4.44 7.27 3.50
C ALA A 88 -4.24 6.21 2.40
N LEU A 89 -4.12 4.94 2.80
CA LEU A 89 -3.97 3.80 1.89
C LEU A 89 -5.16 3.68 0.93
N SER A 90 -6.39 3.70 1.47
CA SER A 90 -7.63 3.67 0.69
C SER A 90 -7.72 4.83 -0.32
N GLY A 91 -7.35 6.03 0.12
CA GLY A 91 -7.30 7.22 -0.76
C GLY A 91 -6.27 7.10 -1.89
N ILE A 92 -5.13 6.44 -1.66
CA ILE A 92 -4.13 6.20 -2.70
C ILE A 92 -4.62 5.15 -3.68
N PHE A 93 -5.18 4.04 -3.20
CA PHE A 93 -5.74 3.00 -4.05
C PHE A 93 -6.84 3.53 -4.98
N SER A 94 -7.71 4.39 -4.45
CA SER A 94 -8.76 5.05 -5.26
C SER A 94 -8.15 5.90 -6.38
N LYS A 95 -7.05 6.61 -6.11
CA LYS A 95 -6.33 7.44 -7.12
C LYS A 95 -5.56 6.61 -8.14
N LEU A 96 -5.12 5.41 -7.78
CA LEU A 96 -4.47 4.49 -8.70
C LEU A 96 -5.44 3.84 -9.69
N GLY A 97 -6.75 4.08 -9.53
CA GLY A 97 -7.77 3.50 -10.39
C GLY A 97 -8.18 2.09 -9.94
N LEU A 98 -7.96 1.73 -8.67
CA LEU A 98 -8.71 0.63 -8.07
C LEU A 98 -10.15 1.12 -7.86
N ASP A 99 -10.93 1.06 -8.93
CA ASP A 99 -12.36 1.34 -8.86
C ASP A 99 -13.03 0.27 -8.00
N ARG A 100 -13.85 0.71 -7.04
CA ARG A 100 -14.68 -0.19 -6.26
C ARG A 100 -15.59 -0.97 -7.22
N GLN A 101 -15.26 -2.24 -7.45
CA GLN A 101 -16.13 -3.15 -8.18
C GLN A 101 -17.32 -3.50 -7.28
N ALA A 102 -18.51 -3.03 -7.65
CA ALA A 102 -19.73 -3.47 -6.99
C ALA A 102 -19.87 -4.97 -7.20
N ARG A 103 -20.12 -5.73 -6.12
CA ARG A 103 -20.47 -7.15 -6.24
C ARG A 103 -21.75 -7.24 -7.05
N ASP A 104 -21.75 -8.07 -8.10
CA ASP A 104 -22.98 -8.36 -8.83
C ASP A 104 -23.93 -9.08 -7.86
N VAL A 105 -25.05 -8.42 -7.56
CA VAL A 105 -26.04 -8.90 -6.58
C VAL A 105 -27.31 -9.28 -7.31
N SER A 106 -27.72 -10.54 -7.14
CA SER A 106 -28.98 -11.00 -7.69
C SER A 106 -30.16 -10.43 -6.91
N LEU A 107 -31.34 -10.42 -7.52
CA LEU A 107 -32.58 -10.06 -6.83
C LEU A 107 -32.82 -10.96 -5.60
N ALA A 108 -32.38 -12.22 -5.66
CA ALA A 108 -32.45 -13.17 -4.55
C ALA A 108 -31.53 -12.77 -3.39
N ASP A 109 -30.33 -12.24 -3.65
CA ASP A 109 -29.43 -11.71 -2.62
C ASP A 109 -30.07 -10.55 -1.85
N LEU A 110 -30.79 -9.68 -2.55
CA LEU A 110 -31.46 -8.53 -1.95
C LEU A 110 -32.67 -8.93 -1.10
N ILE A 111 -33.49 -9.86 -1.59
CA ILE A 111 -34.66 -10.37 -0.87
C ILE A 111 -34.25 -11.12 0.40
N ASN A 112 -33.19 -11.92 0.34
CA ASN A 112 -32.68 -12.65 1.51
C ASN A 112 -32.05 -11.72 2.56
N ARG A 113 -31.49 -10.58 2.14
CA ARG A 113 -30.96 -9.55 3.05
C ARG A 113 -32.04 -8.72 3.73
N ALA A 114 -33.26 -8.67 3.17
CA ALA A 114 -34.40 -7.90 3.68
C ALA A 114 -35.34 -8.69 4.61
N LYS A 115 -35.09 -9.99 4.83
CA LYS A 115 -35.81 -10.75 5.86
C LYS A 115 -35.26 -10.38 7.25
N PRO A 116 -36.13 -10.02 8.22
CA PRO A 116 -35.74 -9.73 9.60
C PRO A 116 -35.18 -10.96 10.32
#